data_AF-A0A6G4D5S9-F1
#
_entry.id   AF-A0A6G4D5S9-F1
#
_cell.length_a   1.000
_cell.length_b   1.000
_cell.length_c   1.000
_cell.angle_alpha   90.00
_cell.angle_beta   90.00
_cell.angle_gamma   90.00
#
_symmetry.space_group_name_H-M   'P 1'
#
loop_
_entity.id
_entity.type
_entity.pdbx_description
1 polymer ?
#
loop_
_entity_poly.entity_id
_entity_poly.type
_entity_poly.pdbx_seq_one_letter_code
_entity_poly.pdbx_strand_id
1 'polypeptide(L)' 'GIDSSHDTLPKRLLKEPIPEGPSKGCVHKLSELLPEYYAVRGWDKNGIPTEDTLKKLGLEEYIK' A
#
# COMPACT_ATOMS: atom_id res chain seq x y z
N GLY A 1 -0.39 6.14 15.23
CA GLY A 1 -0.01 6.64 13.90
C GLY A 1 -0.64 5.74 12.88
N ILE A 2 -0.93 6.25 11.68
CA ILE A 2 -1.29 5.38 10.54
C ILE A 2 -0.01 4.61 10.20
N ASP A 3 -0.10 3.30 10.20
CA ASP A 3 0.99 2.40 9.86
C ASP A 3 0.55 1.48 8.70
N SER A 4 1.48 0.75 8.11
CA SER A 4 1.20 -0.17 7.01
C SER A 4 0.17 -1.28 7.34
N SER A 5 -0.18 -1.48 8.63
CA SER A 5 -1.25 -2.42 9.02
C SER A 5 -2.65 -1.86 8.79
N HIS A 6 -2.79 -0.53 8.69
CA HIS A 6 -4.03 0.15 8.33
C HIS A 6 -4.28 0.13 6.81
N ASP A 7 -3.23 -0.01 6.01
CA ASP A 7 -3.29 -0.12 4.54
C ASP A 7 -3.66 -1.54 4.10
N THR A 8 -4.80 -2.03 4.58
CA THR A 8 -5.33 -3.36 4.28
C THR A 8 -6.76 -3.30 3.74
N LEU A 9 -7.16 -4.34 3.03
CA LEU A 9 -8.52 -4.48 2.51
C LEU A 9 -9.35 -5.44 3.39
N PRO A 10 -10.68 -5.38 3.32
CA PRO A 10 -11.54 -6.35 3.98
C PRO A 10 -11.15 -7.79 3.63
N LYS A 11 -11.17 -8.68 4.63
CA LYS A 11 -10.77 -10.10 4.49
C LYS A 11 -11.44 -10.80 3.30
N ARG A 12 -12.68 -10.44 2.97
CA ARG A 12 -13.39 -10.91 1.80
C ARG A 12 -12.59 -10.71 0.51
N LEU A 13 -12.05 -9.52 0.26
CA LEU A 13 -11.29 -9.23 -0.97
C LEU A 13 -9.91 -9.91 -1.00
N LEU A 14 -9.35 -10.20 0.19
CA LEU A 14 -8.03 -10.80 0.35
C LEU A 14 -8.04 -12.34 0.39
N LYS A 15 -9.20 -12.96 0.65
CA LYS A 15 -9.29 -14.41 0.85
C LYS A 15 -10.42 -15.08 0.08
N GLU A 16 -11.52 -14.38 -0.19
CA GLU A 16 -12.65 -14.95 -0.90
C GLU A 16 -12.47 -14.69 -2.40
N PRO A 17 -12.30 -15.76 -3.21
CA PRO A 17 -12.22 -15.60 -4.66
C PRO A 17 -13.55 -15.07 -5.21
N ILE A 18 -13.46 -14.27 -6.26
CA ILE A 18 -14.66 -13.75 -6.93
C ILE A 18 -15.53 -14.93 -7.40
N PRO A 19 -16.83 -14.97 -7.03
CA PRO A 19 -17.68 -16.14 -7.26
C PRO A 19 -18.06 -16.34 -8.73
N GLU A 20 -18.16 -15.27 -9.52
CA GLU A 20 -18.66 -15.31 -10.90
C GLU A 20 -18.12 -14.18 -11.78
N GLY A 21 -18.32 -14.30 -13.09
CA GLY A 21 -17.84 -13.33 -14.09
C GLY A 21 -16.42 -13.62 -14.62
N PRO A 22 -15.86 -12.72 -15.45
CA PRO A 22 -14.58 -12.92 -16.13
C PRO A 22 -13.38 -12.98 -15.17
N SER A 23 -13.52 -12.46 -13.95
CA SER A 23 -12.49 -12.50 -12.91
C SER A 23 -12.77 -13.58 -11.85
N LYS A 24 -13.65 -14.55 -12.14
CA LYS A 24 -13.97 -15.65 -11.24
C LYS A 24 -12.70 -16.38 -10.78
N GLY A 25 -12.60 -16.64 -9.48
CA GLY A 25 -11.43 -17.30 -8.90
C GLY A 25 -10.28 -16.35 -8.53
N CYS A 26 -10.29 -15.10 -9.00
CA CYS A 26 -9.27 -14.13 -8.64
C CYS A 26 -9.47 -13.63 -7.20
N VAL A 27 -8.35 -13.49 -6.49
CA VAL A 27 -8.25 -12.86 -5.18
C VAL A 27 -7.31 -11.66 -5.32
N HIS A 28 -7.58 -10.58 -4.59
CA HIS A 28 -6.77 -9.38 -4.70
C HIS A 28 -5.39 -9.59 -4.05
N LYS A 29 -4.33 -9.38 -4.83
CA LYS A 29 -2.94 -9.60 -4.42
C LYS A 29 -2.34 -8.39 -3.72
N LEU A 30 -3.02 -7.89 -2.68
CA LEU A 30 -2.57 -6.69 -1.95
C LEU A 30 -1.15 -6.83 -1.40
N SER A 31 -0.79 -8.03 -0.94
CA SER A 31 0.53 -8.32 -0.38
C SER A 31 1.68 -8.12 -1.37
N GLU A 32 1.42 -8.25 -2.66
CA GLU A 32 2.41 -8.02 -3.73
C GLU A 32 2.38 -6.56 -4.18
N LEU A 33 1.18 -5.99 -4.33
CA LEU A 33 0.99 -4.63 -4.85
C LEU A 33 1.35 -3.52 -3.86
N LEU A 34 1.11 -3.73 -2.56
CA LEU A 34 1.33 -2.70 -1.55
C LEU A 34 2.82 -2.34 -1.39
N PRO A 35 3.76 -3.30 -1.32
CA PRO A 35 5.19 -2.99 -1.32
C PRO A 35 5.66 -2.27 -2.59
N GLU A 36 5.15 -2.67 -3.76
CA GLU A 36 5.47 -2.00 -5.04
C GLU A 36 4.96 -0.56 -5.05
N TYR A 37 3.75 -0.33 -4.53
CA TYR A 37 3.18 1.01 -4.40
C TYR A 37 4.05 1.91 -3.52
N TYR A 38 4.52 1.41 -2.38
CA TYR A 38 5.44 2.17 -1.52
C TYR A 38 6.77 2.47 -2.21
N ALA A 39 7.36 1.50 -2.91
CA ALA A 39 8.60 1.71 -3.64
C ALA A 39 8.45 2.82 -4.70
N VAL A 40 7.37 2.81 -5.48
CA VAL A 40 7.12 3.82 -6.53
C VAL A 40 6.81 5.20 -5.91
N ARG A 41 6.17 5.24 -4.75
CA ARG A 41 5.90 6.47 -4.01
C ARG A 41 7.12 7.01 -3.24
N GLY A 42 8.20 6.24 -3.15
CA GLY A 42 9.36 6.58 -2.33
C GLY A 42 9.02 6.56 -0.83
N TRP A 43 8.18 5.62 -0.42
CA TRP A 43 7.80 5.34 0.97
C TRP A 43 8.53 4.10 1.46
N ASP A 44 8.73 4.01 2.78
CA ASP A 44 9.31 2.84 3.42
C ASP A 44 8.28 1.69 3.53
N LYS A 45 8.74 0.54 4.02
CA LYS A 45 7.89 -0.65 4.23
C LYS A 45 6.80 -0.45 5.30
N ASN A 46 6.92 0.59 6.12
CA ASN A 46 5.96 0.95 7.15
C ASN A 46 4.89 1.94 6.62
N GLY A 47 4.96 2.32 5.34
CA GLY A 47 4.04 3.28 4.73
C GLY A 47 4.42 4.74 5.01
N ILE A 48 5.66 4.99 5.43
CA ILE A 48 6.15 6.32 5.79
C ILE A 48 6.95 6.90 4.63
N PRO A 49 6.65 8.13 4.14
CA PRO A 49 7.44 8.79 3.12
C PRO A 49 8.91 8.93 3.56
N THR A 50 9.85 8.58 2.67
CA THR A 50 11.27 8.78 2.94
C THR A 50 11.64 10.27 2.93
N GLU A 51 12.75 10.62 3.57
CA GLU A 51 13.25 12.00 3.60
C GLU A 51 13.43 12.59 2.20
N ASP A 52 13.91 11.80 1.24
CA ASP A 52 14.08 12.23 -0.15
C ASP A 52 12.73 12.62 -0.79
N THR A 53 11.69 11.83 -0.52
CA THR A 53 10.32 12.13 -0.98
C THR A 53 9.77 13.38 -0.30
N LEU A 54 10.01 13.57 0.99
CA LEU A 54 9.58 14.76 1.72
C LEU A 54 10.28 16.02 1.21
N LYS A 55 11.60 15.97 1.00
CA LYS A 55 12.37 17.07 0.36
C LYS A 55 11.85 17.40 -1.02
N LYS A 56 11.63 16.38 -1.87
CA LYS A 56 11.08 16.55 -3.22
C LYS A 56 9.70 17.22 -3.22
N LEU A 57 8.90 16.98 -2.19
CA LEU A 57 7.56 17.56 -2.03
C LEU A 57 7.55 18.89 -1.27
N GLY A 58 8.71 19.39 -0.80
CA GLY A 58 8.80 20.61 0.01
C GLY A 58 8.24 20.46 1.43
N LEU A 59 8.11 19.24 1.93
CA LEU A 59 7.59 18.90 3.26
C LEU A 59 8.73 18.72 4.29
N GLU A 60 9.80 19.49 4.14
CA GLU A 60 11.00 19.37 4.98
C GLU A 60 10.72 19.65 6.47
N GLU A 61 9.69 20.44 6.76
CA GLU A 61 9.23 20.74 8.12
C GLU A 61 8.72 19.51 8.90
N TYR A 62 8.41 18.41 8.20
CA TYR A 62 7.97 17.15 8.78
C TYR A 62 9.07 16.09 8.84
N ILE A 63 10.29 16.41 8.38
CA ILE A 63 11.46 15.57 8.57
C ILE A 63 11.87 15.70 10.04
N LYS A 64 11.75 14.60 10.80
CA LYS A 64 12.15 14.52 12.20
C LYS A 64 13.57 14.04 12.38
#